data_AF-A0A4S2SFC3-F1
#
_entry.id   AF-A0A4S2SFC3-F1
#
_cell.length_a   1.000
_cell.length_b   1.000
_cell.length_c   1.000
_cell.angle_alpha   90.00
_cell.angle_beta   90.00
_cell.angle_gamma   90.00
#
_symmetry.space_group_name_H-M   'P 1'
#
loop_
_entity.id
_entity.type
_entity.pdbx_description
1 polymer ?
#
loop_
_entity_poly.entity_id
_entity_poly.type
_entity_poly.pdbx_seq_one_letter_code
_entity_poly.pdbx_strand_id
1 'polypeptide(L)'
;MSLFGKLLIIVGVVVLAGGGLIACSPLKALNAVTPGAAYQKTADIPYGANPRQQLDIYIPQKTSPDASVVAGLPVVVFFYGGSWNNGSRKDYAFVG
;
A
#
# COMPACT_ATOMS: atom_id res chain seq x y z
N MET A 1 -15.79 -36.21 -16.54
CA MET A 1 -14.67 -35.61 -15.77
C MET A 1 -15.05 -35.59 -14.30
N SER A 2 -14.20 -36.15 -13.44
CA SER A 2 -14.41 -36.13 -11.98
C SER A 2 -14.43 -34.69 -11.47
N LEU A 3 -15.18 -34.43 -10.40
CA LEU A 3 -15.22 -33.14 -9.71
C LEU A 3 -13.80 -32.64 -9.38
N PHE A 4 -12.91 -33.57 -9.04
CA PHE A 4 -11.50 -33.33 -8.76
C PHE A 4 -10.74 -32.74 -9.96
N GLY A 5 -10.95 -33.26 -11.17
CA GLY A 5 -10.33 -32.72 -12.38
C GLY A 5 -10.81 -31.31 -12.72
N LYS A 6 -12.09 -31.01 -12.48
CA LYS A 6 -12.63 -29.64 -12.64
C LYS A 6 -12.03 -28.68 -11.60
N LEU A 7 -11.86 -29.14 -10.36
CA LEU A 7 -11.26 -28.35 -9.29
C LEU A 7 -9.81 -27.97 -9.58
N LEU A 8 -9.00 -28.91 -10.07
CA LEU A 8 -7.60 -28.64 -10.45
C LEU A 8 -7.48 -27.63 -11.60
N ILE A 9 -8.35 -27.71 -12.61
CA ILE A 9 -8.38 -26.75 -13.72
C ILE A 9 -8.75 -25.36 -13.22
N ILE A 10 -9.77 -25.25 -12.36
CA ILE A 10 -10.20 -23.97 -11.80
C ILE A 10 -9.07 -23.34 -10.98
N VAL A 11 -8.40 -24.12 -10.12
CA VAL A 11 -7.25 -23.63 -9.33
C VAL A 11 -6.12 -23.18 -10.25
N GLY A 12 -5.77 -23.95 -11.27
CA GLY A 12 -4.73 -23.59 -12.24
C GLY A 12 -5.02 -22.28 -12.97
N VAL A 13 -6.26 -22.08 -13.43
CA VAL A 13 -6.69 -20.84 -14.09
C VAL A 13 -6.62 -19.64 -13.14
N VAL A 14 -7.05 -19.81 -11.89
CA VAL A 14 -6.99 -18.75 -10.88
C VAL A 14 -5.54 -18.35 -10.56
N VAL A 15 -4.62 -19.32 -10.46
CA VAL A 15 -3.20 -19.04 -10.20
C VAL A 15 -2.55 -18.32 -11.39
N LEU A 16 -2.81 -18.76 -12.62
CA LEU A 16 -2.30 -18.09 -13.83
C LEU A 16 -2.84 -16.66 -13.97
N ALA A 17 -4.15 -16.47 -13.77
CA ALA A 17 -4.77 -15.16 -13.85
C ALA A 17 -4.29 -14.23 -12.72
N GLY A 18 -4.21 -14.74 -11.48
CA GLY A 18 -3.72 -13.99 -10.32
C GLY A 18 -2.24 -13.59 -10.46
N GLY A 19 -1.38 -14.53 -10.90
CA GLY A 19 0.04 -14.26 -11.12
C GLY A 19 0.29 -13.22 -12.20
N GLY A 20 -0.46 -13.27 -13.31
CA GLY A 20 -0.34 -12.27 -14.39
C GLY A 20 -0.71 -10.85 -13.95
N LEU A 21 -1.75 -10.71 -13.12
CA LEU A 21 -2.18 -9.41 -12.59
C LEU A 21 -1.16 -8.80 -11.61
N ILE A 22 -0.50 -9.64 -10.79
CA ILE A 22 0.56 -9.20 -9.87
C ILE A 22 1.78 -8.70 -10.64
N ALA A 23 2.18 -9.40 -11.73
CA ALA A 23 3.33 -9.01 -12.54
C ALA A 23 3.18 -7.62 -13.18
N CYS A 24 1.96 -7.26 -13.60
CA CYS A 24 1.69 -5.97 -14.22
C CYS A 24 1.56 -4.82 -13.21
N SER A 25 1.27 -5.10 -11.95
CA SER A 25 1.02 -4.05 -10.95
C SER A 25 1.34 -4.51 -9.52
N PRO A 26 2.62 -4.84 -9.23
CA PRO A 26 3.02 -5.43 -7.95
C PRO A 26 2.68 -4.53 -6.75
N LEU A 27 2.75 -3.20 -6.91
CA LEU A 27 2.40 -2.25 -5.86
C LEU A 27 0.90 -2.32 -5.48
N LYS A 28 0.01 -2.54 -6.44
CA LYS A 28 -1.43 -2.71 -6.15
C LYS A 28 -1.69 -4.01 -5.39
N ALA A 29 -0.97 -5.08 -5.73
CA ALA A 29 -1.07 -6.34 -5.00
C ALA A 29 -0.61 -6.18 -3.54
N LEU A 30 0.51 -5.48 -3.30
CA LEU A 30 0.97 -5.16 -1.95
C LEU A 30 -0.07 -4.33 -1.18
N ASN A 31 -0.57 -3.23 -1.76
CA ASN A 31 -1.60 -2.41 -1.12
C ASN A 31 -2.87 -3.21 -0.78
N ALA A 32 -3.25 -4.19 -1.60
CA ALA A 32 -4.45 -5.00 -1.39
C ALA A 32 -4.32 -5.98 -0.20
N VAL A 33 -3.10 -6.39 0.15
CA VAL A 33 -2.85 -7.32 1.27
C VAL A 33 -2.42 -6.61 2.56
N THR A 34 -2.16 -5.30 2.51
CA THR A 34 -1.81 -4.51 3.69
C THR A 34 -3.06 -4.06 4.44
N PRO A 35 -3.17 -4.30 5.77
CA PRO A 35 -4.29 -3.82 6.57
C PRO A 35 -4.37 -2.28 6.60
N GLY A 36 -5.44 -1.70 6.07
CA GLY A 36 -5.61 -0.24 6.00
C GLY A 36 -6.05 0.45 7.30
N ALA A 37 -6.30 -0.30 8.37
CA ALA A 37 -6.81 0.23 9.65
C ALA A 37 -5.71 0.58 10.69
N ALA A 38 -4.44 0.35 10.38
CA ALA A 38 -3.34 0.54 11.33
C ALA A 38 -2.97 2.03 11.57
N TYR A 39 -3.49 2.95 10.74
CA TYR A 39 -3.12 4.36 10.75
C TYR A 39 -4.31 5.29 10.51
N GLN A 40 -4.12 6.56 10.84
CA GLN A 40 -4.92 7.69 10.35
C GLN A 40 -4.10 8.44 9.30
N LYS A 41 -4.71 8.70 8.14
CA LYS A 41 -4.06 9.37 7.02
C LYS A 41 -4.57 10.80 6.86
N THR A 42 -3.66 11.76 6.77
CA THR A 42 -3.94 13.09 6.22
C THR A 42 -3.26 13.19 4.86
N ALA A 43 -4.04 13.31 3.79
CA ALA A 43 -3.54 13.24 2.41
C ALA A 43 -3.42 14.62 1.75
N ASP A 44 -2.68 14.66 0.65
CA ASP A 44 -2.63 15.78 -0.30
C ASP A 44 -2.15 17.12 0.33
N ILE A 45 -1.31 17.06 1.36
CA ILE A 45 -0.79 18.24 2.06
C ILE A 45 0.26 18.94 1.19
N PRO A 46 0.04 20.20 0.76
CA PRO A 46 1.01 20.91 -0.07
C PRO A 46 2.23 21.33 0.75
N TYR A 47 3.42 21.13 0.20
CA TYR A 47 4.68 21.66 0.75
C TYR A 47 5.41 22.59 -0.23
N GLY A 48 4.83 22.83 -1.41
CA GLY A 48 5.38 23.71 -2.42
C GLY A 48 4.33 24.10 -3.47
N ALA A 49 4.74 24.93 -4.44
CA ALA A 49 3.84 25.51 -5.44
C ALA A 49 3.49 24.54 -6.58
N ASN A 50 4.32 23.52 -6.85
CA ASN A 50 4.04 22.56 -7.92
C ASN A 50 2.89 21.63 -7.50
N PRO A 51 1.93 21.28 -8.39
CA PRO A 51 0.84 20.36 -8.06
C PRO A 51 1.29 18.98 -7.54
N ARG A 52 2.50 18.52 -7.86
CA ARG A 52 3.08 17.28 -7.34
C ARG A 52 3.81 17.45 -6.00
N GLN A 53 4.06 18.68 -5.54
CA GLN A 53 4.69 18.97 -4.24
C GLN A 53 3.67 18.83 -3.11
N GLN A 54 3.24 17.59 -2.91
CA GLN A 54 2.30 17.20 -1.87
C GLN A 54 2.83 15.97 -1.12
N LEU A 55 2.54 15.89 0.17
CA LEU A 55 2.85 14.74 1.02
C LEU A 55 1.59 14.20 1.67
N ASP A 56 1.65 12.94 2.08
CA ASP A 56 0.64 12.31 2.92
C ASP A 56 1.29 12.00 4.29
N ILE A 57 0.59 12.29 5.38
CA ILE A 57 1.03 11.96 6.75
C ILE A 57 0.23 10.76 7.23
N TYR A 58 0.94 9.75 7.71
CA TYR A 58 0.40 8.52 8.27
C TYR A 58 0.72 8.47 9.75
N ILE A 59 -0.32 8.55 10.59
CA ILE A 59 -0.19 8.54 12.04
C ILE A 59 -0.64 7.17 12.53
N PRO A 60 0.22 6.37 13.19
CA PRO A 60 -0.20 5.08 13.70
C PRO A 60 -1.36 5.24 14.69
N GLN A 61 -2.37 4.38 14.58
CA GLN A 61 -3.44 4.36 15.58
C GLN A 61 -2.86 3.95 16.95
N LYS A 62 -3.45 4.47 18.05
CA LYS A 62 -3.03 4.12 19.41
C LYS A 62 -3.22 2.61 19.63
N THR A 63 -2.13 1.86 19.56
CA THR A 63 -2.08 0.43 19.91
C THR A 63 -1.54 0.20 21.33
N SER A 64 -1.02 1.24 21.99
CA SER A 64 -0.59 1.20 23.39
C SER A 64 -1.66 1.79 24.32
N PRO A 65 -1.96 1.14 25.47
CA PRO A 65 -2.79 1.71 26.54
C PRO A 65 -2.21 3.00 27.13
N ASP A 66 -0.91 3.25 26.94
CA ASP A 66 -0.26 4.46 27.40
C ASP A 66 -0.40 5.56 26.36
N ALA A 67 -1.36 6.46 26.59
CA ALA A 67 -1.67 7.59 25.72
C ALA A 67 -0.51 8.61 25.59
N SER A 68 0.57 8.46 26.36
CA SER A 68 1.78 9.27 26.26
C SER A 68 2.67 8.91 25.07
N VAL A 69 2.49 7.74 24.45
CA VAL A 69 3.40 7.21 23.40
C VAL A 69 3.31 7.96 22.06
N VAL A 70 2.24 8.71 21.78
CA VAL A 70 2.17 9.51 20.55
C VAL A 70 3.13 10.72 20.61
N ALA A 71 3.41 11.23 21.81
CA ALA A 71 4.38 12.30 22.02
C ALA A 71 5.81 11.70 22.01
N GLY A 72 6.54 11.92 20.91
CA GLY A 72 7.95 11.52 20.80
C GLY A 72 8.25 10.33 19.88
N LEU A 73 7.29 9.88 19.06
CA LEU A 73 7.60 8.90 18.00
C LEU A 73 8.58 9.50 16.97
N PRO A 74 9.54 8.71 16.46
CA PRO A 74 10.40 9.17 15.38
C PRO A 74 9.57 9.40 14.11
N VAL A 75 9.93 10.46 13.37
CA VAL A 75 9.35 10.72 12.05
C VAL A 75 10.13 9.93 11.00
N VAL A 76 9.44 9.07 10.27
CA VAL A 76 9.99 8.36 9.10
C VAL A 76 9.53 9.08 7.85
N VAL A 77 10.47 9.44 6.97
CA VAL A 77 10.18 10.06 5.67
C VAL A 77 10.46 9.05 4.57
N PHE A 78 9.45 8.71 3.79
CA PHE A 78 9.55 7.81 2.66
C PHE A 78 9.48 8.57 1.34
N PHE A 79 10.45 8.32 0.44
CA PHE A 79 10.47 8.85 -0.91
C PHE A 79 10.17 7.71 -1.90
N TYR A 80 9.19 7.91 -2.79
CA TYR A 80 8.82 6.92 -3.78
C TYR A 80 9.73 6.95 -5.03
N GLY A 81 9.83 5.82 -5.72
CA GLY A 81 10.66 5.64 -6.90
C GLY A 81 9.98 6.05 -8.22
N GLY A 82 10.41 5.45 -9.34
CA GLY A 82 9.91 5.76 -10.68
C GLY A 82 10.91 6.50 -11.57
N SER A 83 12.20 6.39 -11.25
CA SER A 83 13.33 6.91 -12.05
C SER A 83 13.18 8.38 -12.41
N TRP A 84 12.62 9.18 -11.50
CA TRP A 84 12.34 10.61 -11.66
C TRP A 84 11.41 10.98 -12.84
N ASN A 85 10.87 9.99 -13.56
CA ASN A 85 10.06 10.20 -14.75
C ASN A 85 8.58 9.89 -14.50
N ASN A 86 8.30 8.95 -13.60
CA ASN A 86 6.94 8.53 -13.26
C ASN A 86 6.78 8.30 -11.75
N GLY A 87 5.58 7.90 -11.33
CA GLY A 87 5.27 7.45 -9.98
C GLY A 87 4.36 8.41 -9.20
N SER A 88 3.67 7.88 -8.21
CA SER A 88 2.79 8.62 -7.33
C SER A 88 2.93 8.15 -5.89
N ARG A 89 2.91 9.08 -4.93
CA ARG A 89 2.85 8.72 -3.50
C ARG A 89 1.67 7.80 -3.17
N LYS A 90 0.58 7.90 -3.94
CA LYS A 90 -0.66 7.12 -3.75
C LYS A 90 -0.45 5.62 -4.04
N ASP A 91 0.61 5.25 -4.75
CA ASP A 91 0.91 3.86 -5.08
C ASP A 91 1.53 3.08 -3.90
N TYR A 92 1.91 3.76 -2.82
CA TYR A 92 2.71 3.22 -1.71
C TYR A 92 1.98 3.21 -0.37
N ALA A 93 0.64 3.08 -0.38
CA ALA A 93 -0.17 3.02 0.85
C ALA A 93 0.16 1.82 1.77
N PHE A 94 0.90 0.83 1.28
CA PHE A 94 1.40 -0.30 2.06
C PHE A 94 2.56 0.07 3.00
N VAL A 95 3.23 1.21 2.78
CA VAL A 95 4.39 1.64 3.58
C VAL A 95 3.98 2.19 4.93
N GLY A 96 2.79 2.78 5.03
CA GLY A 96 2.32 3.43 6.23
C GLY A 96 0.89 3.85 6.10
#